data_AF-A0AA91JWL6-F1
#
_entry.id   AF-A0AA91JWL6-F1
#
_cell.length_a   1.000
_cell.length_b   1.000
_cell.length_c   1.000
_cell.angle_alpha   90.00
_cell.angle_beta   90.00
_cell.angle_gamma   90.00
#
_symmetry.space_group_name_H-M   'P 1'
#
loop_
_entity.id
_entity.type
_entity.pdbx_description
1 polymer ?
#
loop_
_entity_poly.entity_id
_entity_poly.type
_entity_poly.pdbx_seq_one_letter_code
_entity_poly.pdbx_strand_id
1 'polypeptide(L)'
;MGIHSQVIHKIDIKKLKNVSKVSIDFEGSPLISLMGVNGCGKSTILYALACVYKPIRNEDENYKFSRFFPPHNHFDWSGSDISITYSYRDGGSCVQQMEKEYKKKDRWVIYERRPERYIKFIGIKTCVPVIESENTGQKIKYTTKTQATLLDELIRKKAGYILNKNYESLHVHEYGNKTILGVKSGASQYSALRGCLKSKKAHVTVSCQ
;
A
#
# COMPACT_ATOMS: atom_id res chain seq x y z
N MET A 1 11.00 -20.42 -15.14
CA MET A 1 11.57 -19.60 -14.06
C MET A 1 10.96 -18.22 -14.17
N GLY A 2 10.61 -17.58 -13.04
CA GLY A 2 9.88 -16.31 -13.05
C GLY A 2 10.76 -15.12 -12.66
N ILE A 3 10.23 -13.92 -12.92
CA ILE A 3 10.84 -12.65 -12.55
C ILE A 3 11.00 -12.57 -11.01
N HIS A 4 12.20 -12.24 -10.55
CA HIS A 4 12.51 -12.06 -9.12
C HIS A 4 13.56 -10.96 -8.90
N SER A 5 13.80 -10.60 -7.64
CA SER A 5 14.78 -9.57 -7.23
C SER A 5 14.61 -8.23 -7.96
N GLN A 6 13.37 -7.80 -8.14
CA GLN A 6 13.08 -6.54 -8.85
C GLN A 6 13.34 -5.33 -7.96
N VAL A 7 14.06 -4.35 -8.50
CA VAL A 7 14.42 -3.09 -7.85
C VAL A 7 13.94 -1.93 -8.70
N ILE A 8 13.35 -0.92 -8.08
CA ILE A 8 13.08 0.37 -8.74
C ILE A 8 14.24 1.30 -8.41
N HIS A 9 14.85 1.86 -9.43
CA HIS A 9 15.99 2.77 -9.30
C HIS A 9 15.53 4.22 -9.35
N LYS A 10 14.55 4.51 -10.22
CA LYS A 10 14.14 5.89 -10.49
C LYS A 10 12.68 5.99 -10.88
N ILE A 11 12.07 7.14 -10.56
CA ILE A 11 10.81 7.61 -11.18
C ILE A 11 11.01 9.03 -11.70
N ASP A 12 10.63 9.24 -12.95
CA ASP A 12 10.61 10.55 -13.60
C ASP A 12 9.16 10.92 -13.90
N ILE A 13 8.72 12.05 -13.39
CA ILE A 13 7.37 12.60 -13.57
C ILE A 13 7.52 13.91 -14.34
N LYS A 14 7.27 13.86 -15.64
CA LYS A 14 7.20 15.06 -16.47
C LYS A 14 5.95 15.86 -16.15
N LYS A 15 4.80 15.18 -16.03
CA LYS A 15 3.52 15.79 -15.64
C LYS A 15 2.57 14.74 -15.04
N LEU A 16 2.07 14.99 -13.83
CA LEU A 16 1.00 14.22 -13.20
C LEU A 16 0.42 15.01 -12.02
N LYS A 17 -0.89 15.30 -12.03
CA LYS A 17 -1.66 15.91 -10.92
C LYS A 17 -0.85 16.81 -9.97
N ASN A 18 -0.67 18.07 -10.39
CA ASN A 18 0.08 19.12 -9.67
C ASN A 18 1.56 18.83 -9.41
N VAL A 19 2.11 17.76 -9.98
CA VAL A 19 3.54 17.46 -10.02
C VAL A 19 4.02 17.60 -11.46
N SER A 20 5.10 18.35 -11.65
CA SER A 20 5.72 18.55 -12.95
C SER A 20 7.23 18.60 -12.81
N LYS A 21 7.94 17.96 -13.74
CA LYS A 21 9.42 17.93 -13.80
C LYS A 21 10.08 17.48 -12.49
N VAL A 22 9.60 16.37 -11.93
CA VAL A 22 10.18 15.76 -10.72
C VAL A 22 10.87 14.46 -11.10
N SER A 23 12.10 14.28 -10.63
CA SER A 23 12.90 13.06 -10.77
C SER A 23 13.30 12.62 -9.37
N ILE A 24 12.97 11.39 -9.00
CA ILE A 24 13.33 10.82 -7.68
C ILE A 24 14.14 9.56 -7.92
N ASP A 25 15.32 9.54 -7.31
CA ASP A 25 16.22 8.40 -7.27
C ASP A 25 15.95 7.60 -5.97
N PHE A 26 15.90 6.28 -6.08
CA PHE A 26 15.65 5.33 -4.99
C PHE A 26 16.92 4.57 -4.57
N GLU A 27 18.09 4.92 -5.09
CA GLU A 27 19.35 4.30 -4.75
C GLU A 27 19.76 4.58 -3.29
N GLY A 28 20.54 3.67 -2.72
CA GLY A 28 21.17 3.82 -1.41
C GLY A 28 20.33 3.44 -0.19
N SER A 29 18.99 3.51 -0.23
CA SER A 29 18.15 3.10 0.91
C SER A 29 16.84 2.40 0.48
N PRO A 30 16.48 1.27 1.12
CA PRO A 30 15.20 0.61 0.87
C PRO A 30 14.01 1.36 1.51
N LEU A 31 14.26 2.33 2.39
CA LEU A 31 13.24 3.13 3.06
C LEU A 31 13.38 4.61 2.67
N ILE A 32 12.30 5.16 2.13
CA ILE A 32 12.22 6.55 1.71
C ILE A 32 11.05 7.24 2.40
N SER A 33 11.29 8.46 2.86
CA SER A 33 10.26 9.35 3.38
C SER A 33 10.02 10.49 2.40
N LEU A 34 8.75 10.70 2.01
CA LEU A 34 8.32 11.86 1.22
C LEU A 34 7.72 12.90 2.17
N MET A 35 8.39 14.03 2.34
CA MET A 35 7.98 15.11 3.26
C MET A 35 7.69 16.41 2.50
N GLY A 36 6.91 17.31 3.11
CA GLY A 36 6.53 18.60 2.51
C GLY A 36 5.10 19.05 2.86
N VAL A 37 4.73 20.26 2.45
CA VAL A 37 3.42 20.87 2.74
C VAL A 37 2.25 20.15 2.08
N ASN A 38 1.04 20.29 2.61
CA ASN A 38 -0.16 19.72 1.98
C ASN A 38 -0.35 20.26 0.56
N GLY A 39 -0.74 19.39 -0.37
CA GLY A 39 -0.94 19.76 -1.78
C GLY A 39 0.31 19.72 -2.66
N CYS A 40 1.52 19.58 -2.13
CA CYS A 40 2.75 19.55 -2.95
C CYS A 40 2.97 18.26 -3.79
N GLY A 41 2.03 17.31 -3.76
CA GLY A 41 2.08 16.12 -4.62
C GLY A 41 2.71 14.84 -4.01
N LYS A 42 3.02 14.80 -2.72
CA LYS A 42 3.54 13.58 -2.04
C LYS A 42 2.66 12.36 -2.28
N SER A 43 1.36 12.49 -2.04
CA SER A 43 0.41 11.41 -2.28
C SER A 43 0.30 11.07 -3.77
N THR A 44 0.43 12.05 -4.67
CA THR A 44 0.46 11.83 -6.12
C THR A 44 1.62 10.93 -6.51
N ILE A 45 2.83 11.19 -6.02
CA ILE A 45 4.02 10.35 -6.25
C ILE A 45 3.79 8.94 -5.71
N LEU A 46 3.28 8.82 -4.48
CA LEU A 46 3.01 7.52 -3.85
C LEU A 46 1.97 6.70 -4.65
N TYR A 47 0.91 7.35 -5.15
CA TYR A 47 -0.09 6.70 -6.01
C TYR A 47 0.49 6.29 -7.36
N ALA A 48 1.34 7.12 -7.96
CA ALA A 48 2.03 6.77 -9.21
C ALA A 48 2.86 5.49 -9.03
N LEU A 49 3.68 5.44 -7.97
CA LEU A 49 4.48 4.25 -7.64
C LEU A 49 3.63 3.00 -7.40
N ALA A 50 2.42 3.14 -6.83
CA ALA A 50 1.50 2.01 -6.71
C ALA A 50 1.00 1.50 -8.06
N CYS A 51 0.82 2.39 -9.04
CA CYS A 51 0.24 2.10 -10.35
C CYS A 51 1.21 1.61 -11.42
N VAL A 52 2.53 1.77 -11.25
CA VAL A 52 3.49 1.39 -12.31
C VAL A 52 3.63 -0.13 -12.47
N TYR A 53 3.33 -0.92 -11.46
CA TYR A 53 3.39 -2.38 -11.50
C TYR A 53 2.00 -3.03 -11.61
N LYS A 54 1.96 -4.26 -12.14
CA LYS A 54 0.80 -5.15 -12.04
C LYS A 54 1.07 -6.28 -11.02
N PRO A 55 0.04 -6.80 -10.34
CA PRO A 55 0.22 -7.88 -9.39
C PRO A 55 0.71 -9.17 -10.08
N ILE A 56 1.41 -10.01 -9.31
CA ILE A 56 1.87 -11.34 -9.75
C ILE A 56 0.72 -12.35 -9.69
N ARG A 57 -0.12 -12.27 -8.65
CA ARG A 57 -1.28 -13.15 -8.46
C ARG A 57 -2.57 -12.39 -8.75
N ASN A 58 -3.57 -13.08 -9.31
CA ASN A 58 -4.87 -12.48 -9.63
C ASN A 58 -5.66 -12.05 -8.38
N GLU A 59 -5.35 -12.65 -7.23
CA GLU A 59 -5.94 -12.30 -5.92
C GLU A 59 -5.42 -10.97 -5.35
N ASP A 60 -4.22 -10.56 -5.79
CA ASP A 60 -3.60 -9.34 -5.32
C ASP A 60 -4.23 -8.11 -5.97
N GLU A 61 -4.25 -7.01 -5.23
CA GLU A 61 -4.87 -5.78 -5.66
C GLU A 61 -4.16 -5.18 -6.88
N ASN A 62 -4.94 -4.94 -7.94
CA ASN A 62 -4.44 -4.34 -9.17
C ASN A 62 -4.68 -2.83 -9.18
N TYR A 63 -3.69 -2.07 -8.70
CA TYR A 63 -3.74 -0.60 -8.64
C TYR A 63 -3.70 0.03 -10.04
N LYS A 64 -4.86 0.43 -10.54
CA LYS A 64 -5.01 1.14 -11.82
C LYS A 64 -4.88 2.66 -11.65
N PHE A 65 -4.32 3.36 -12.63
CA PHE A 65 -4.23 4.82 -12.60
C PHE A 65 -5.62 5.46 -12.45
N SER A 66 -6.64 4.92 -13.13
CA SER A 66 -8.02 5.41 -13.02
C SER A 66 -8.61 5.35 -11.61
N ARG A 67 -8.08 4.49 -10.71
CA ARG A 67 -8.51 4.41 -9.31
C ARG A 67 -8.05 5.61 -8.49
N PHE A 68 -6.82 6.08 -8.71
CA PHE A 68 -6.22 7.19 -7.95
C PHE A 68 -6.34 8.54 -8.66
N PHE A 69 -6.49 8.50 -9.98
CA PHE A 69 -6.65 9.65 -10.87
C PHE A 69 -7.93 9.49 -11.69
N PRO A 70 -9.11 9.48 -11.05
CA PRO A 70 -10.38 9.46 -11.78
C PRO A 70 -10.51 10.77 -12.58
N PRO A 71 -10.86 10.70 -13.88
CA PRO A 71 -11.16 11.90 -14.64
C PRO A 71 -12.42 12.57 -14.08
N HIS A 72 -12.47 13.89 -14.14
CA HIS A 72 -13.64 14.69 -13.77
C HIS A 72 -13.71 15.94 -14.65
N ASN A 73 -14.79 16.71 -14.53
CA ASN A 73 -15.13 17.82 -15.45
C ASN A 73 -14.01 18.84 -15.69
N HIS A 74 -13.13 19.07 -14.72
CA HIS A 74 -12.04 20.04 -14.84
C HIS A 74 -10.72 19.41 -15.29
N PHE A 75 -10.51 18.11 -15.02
CA PHE A 75 -9.25 17.42 -15.31
C PHE A 75 -9.51 15.97 -15.71
N ASP A 76 -9.11 15.63 -16.92
CA ASP A 76 -9.10 14.26 -17.43
C ASP A 76 -7.73 13.59 -17.31
N TRP A 77 -6.71 14.32 -16.84
CA TRP A 77 -5.32 13.90 -16.70
C TRP A 77 -4.60 13.61 -18.04
N SER A 78 -5.14 14.09 -19.17
CA SER A 78 -4.47 13.97 -20.47
C SER A 78 -3.14 14.71 -20.51
N GLY A 79 -2.17 14.12 -21.21
CA GLY A 79 -0.79 14.58 -21.22
C GLY A 79 -0.01 14.23 -19.94
N SER A 80 -0.54 13.38 -19.07
CA SER A 80 0.26 12.80 -17.99
C SER A 80 1.38 11.95 -18.58
N ASP A 81 2.59 12.11 -18.06
CA ASP A 81 3.80 11.47 -18.57
C ASP A 81 4.72 11.15 -17.38
N ILE A 82 4.90 9.85 -17.17
CA ILE A 82 5.68 9.26 -16.08
C ILE A 82 6.57 8.17 -16.69
N SER A 83 7.79 8.03 -16.23
CA SER A 83 8.63 6.88 -16.52
C SER A 83 9.28 6.34 -15.25
N ILE A 84 9.60 5.06 -15.25
CA ILE A 84 10.41 4.43 -14.21
C ILE A 84 11.62 3.78 -14.83
N THR A 85 12.69 3.70 -14.03
CA THR A 85 13.87 2.89 -14.31
C THR A 85 13.94 1.79 -13.28
N TYR A 86 14.03 0.54 -13.70
CA TYR A 86 13.97 -0.63 -12.83
C TYR A 86 14.80 -1.79 -13.39
N SER A 87 15.23 -2.66 -12.51
CA SER A 87 16.00 -3.87 -12.85
C SER A 87 15.31 -5.10 -12.27
N TYR A 88 15.53 -6.26 -12.89
CA TYR A 88 15.01 -7.53 -12.42
C TYR A 88 15.86 -8.69 -12.89
N ARG A 89 15.69 -9.85 -12.24
CA ARG A 89 16.25 -11.12 -12.70
C ARG A 89 15.16 -11.97 -13.31
N ASP A 90 15.46 -12.59 -14.43
CA ASP A 90 14.61 -13.57 -15.11
C ASP A 90 15.39 -14.87 -15.29
N GLY A 91 15.14 -15.84 -14.41
CA GLY A 91 16.00 -17.02 -14.29
C GLY A 91 17.46 -16.64 -13.99
N GLY A 92 18.38 -17.08 -14.84
CA GLY A 92 19.81 -16.75 -14.73
C GLY A 92 20.19 -15.38 -15.34
N SER A 93 19.29 -14.75 -16.10
CA SER A 93 19.56 -13.50 -16.79
C SER A 93 19.26 -12.31 -15.89
N CYS A 94 20.18 -11.33 -15.85
CA CYS A 94 19.99 -10.09 -15.12
C CYS A 94 19.69 -8.97 -16.10
N VAL A 95 18.49 -8.40 -16.02
CA VAL A 95 18.11 -7.23 -16.82
C VAL A 95 18.27 -5.99 -15.96
N GLN A 96 19.09 -5.06 -16.42
CA GLN A 96 19.49 -3.87 -15.67
C GLN A 96 18.95 -2.61 -16.36
N GLN A 97 18.57 -1.62 -15.55
CA GLN A 97 18.24 -0.25 -15.98
C GLN A 97 17.19 -0.20 -17.11
N MET A 98 16.17 -1.06 -17.06
CA MET A 98 15.05 -0.96 -18.00
C MET A 98 14.20 0.27 -17.73
N GLU A 99 13.86 0.97 -18.80
CA GLU A 99 12.91 2.08 -18.74
C GLU A 99 11.51 1.63 -19.14
N LYS A 100 10.50 2.15 -18.43
CA LYS A 100 9.09 1.99 -18.80
C LYS A 100 8.37 3.31 -18.70
N GLU A 101 7.75 3.71 -19.81
CA GLU A 101 6.93 4.92 -19.88
C GLU A 101 5.42 4.65 -19.70
N TYR A 102 4.75 5.61 -19.08
CA TYR A 102 3.32 5.64 -18.78
C TYR A 102 2.77 7.00 -19.19
N LYS A 103 2.22 7.05 -20.41
CA LYS A 103 1.61 8.26 -20.95
C LYS A 103 0.09 8.10 -20.99
N LYS A 104 -0.63 9.10 -20.50
CA LYS A 104 -2.07 9.23 -20.76
C LYS A 104 -2.27 10.14 -21.97
N LYS A 105 -2.65 9.53 -23.09
CA LYS A 105 -3.28 10.22 -24.22
C LYS A 105 -4.78 10.24 -23.96
N ASP A 106 -5.59 9.64 -24.82
CA ASP A 106 -7.03 9.49 -24.57
C ASP A 106 -7.32 8.50 -23.43
N ARG A 107 -6.48 7.46 -23.31
CA ARG A 107 -6.58 6.41 -22.30
C ARG A 107 -5.26 6.24 -21.55
N TRP A 108 -5.36 5.74 -20.32
CA TRP A 108 -4.20 5.23 -19.60
C TRP A 108 -3.61 4.01 -20.33
N VAL A 109 -2.34 3.70 -20.03
CA VAL A 109 -1.65 2.56 -20.65
C VAL A 109 -2.37 1.23 -20.43
N ILE A 110 -2.12 0.28 -21.34
CA ILE A 110 -2.58 -1.11 -21.20
C ILE A 110 -1.91 -1.73 -19.97
N TYR A 111 -2.71 -2.06 -18.97
CA TYR A 111 -2.24 -2.42 -17.62
C TYR A 111 -1.51 -3.77 -17.57
N GLU A 112 -1.76 -4.64 -18.54
CA GLU A 112 -1.16 -5.98 -18.71
C GLU A 112 0.30 -5.89 -19.16
N ARG A 113 0.70 -4.78 -19.80
CA ARG A 113 2.07 -4.49 -20.26
C ARG A 113 2.96 -3.91 -19.17
N ARG A 114 2.45 -3.76 -17.95
CA ARG A 114 3.23 -3.29 -16.81
C ARG A 114 4.12 -4.42 -16.27
N PRO A 115 5.31 -4.10 -15.76
CA PRO A 115 6.13 -5.07 -15.06
C PRO A 115 5.38 -5.67 -13.87
N GLU A 116 5.66 -6.94 -13.60
CA GLU A 116 5.07 -7.69 -12.48
C GLU A 116 5.83 -7.40 -11.19
N ARG A 117 5.10 -7.00 -10.15
CA ARG A 117 5.63 -6.80 -8.80
C ARG A 117 4.51 -6.89 -7.78
N TYR A 118 4.76 -7.58 -6.67
CA TYR A 118 3.88 -7.45 -5.51
C TYR A 118 4.02 -6.04 -4.93
N ILE A 119 2.91 -5.30 -4.93
CA ILE A 119 2.81 -3.96 -4.35
C ILE A 119 1.66 -3.97 -3.35
N LYS A 120 1.89 -3.36 -2.19
CA LYS A 120 0.85 -3.11 -1.19
C LYS A 120 0.79 -1.63 -0.87
N PHE A 121 -0.32 -0.99 -1.22
CA PHE A 121 -0.60 0.38 -0.81
C PHE A 121 -1.33 0.37 0.54
N ILE A 122 -0.78 1.08 1.52
CA ILE A 122 -1.37 1.26 2.85
C ILE A 122 -1.69 2.75 3.01
N GLY A 123 -2.98 3.09 2.89
CA GLY A 123 -3.48 4.44 3.07
C GLY A 123 -4.19 4.62 4.41
N ILE A 124 -4.43 5.88 4.83
CA ILE A 124 -5.10 6.20 6.10
C ILE A 124 -6.46 5.47 6.23
N LYS A 125 -7.26 5.45 5.16
CA LYS A 125 -8.55 4.75 5.14
C LYS A 125 -8.42 3.24 5.36
N THR A 126 -7.29 2.63 4.97
CA THR A 126 -7.07 1.18 5.15
C THR A 126 -6.80 0.79 6.61
N CYS A 127 -6.42 1.76 7.44
CA CYS A 127 -6.16 1.60 8.87
C CYS A 127 -7.43 1.71 9.73
N VAL A 128 -8.55 2.15 9.16
CA VAL A 128 -9.83 2.20 9.89
C VAL A 128 -10.35 0.76 10.06
N PRO A 129 -10.63 0.32 11.29
CA PRO A 129 -11.27 -0.97 11.55
C PRO A 129 -12.55 -1.14 10.75
N VAL A 130 -12.80 -2.38 10.30
CA VAL A 130 -14.03 -2.72 9.57
C VAL A 130 -15.26 -2.30 10.37
N ILE A 131 -15.26 -2.58 11.68
CA ILE A 131 -16.35 -2.27 12.61
C ILE A 131 -16.65 -0.77 12.68
N GLU A 132 -15.63 0.08 12.60
CA GLU A 132 -15.80 1.53 12.63
C GLU A 132 -16.22 2.12 11.27
N SER A 133 -16.09 1.33 10.20
CA SER A 133 -16.58 1.71 8.87
C SER A 133 -18.01 1.25 8.59
N GLU A 134 -18.60 0.43 9.47
CA GLU A 134 -19.99 0.00 9.36
C GLU A 134 -20.94 1.12 9.80
N ASN A 135 -21.87 1.50 8.91
CA ASN A 135 -22.86 2.56 9.14
C ASN A 135 -24.29 2.00 9.20
N THR A 136 -24.49 0.83 9.81
CA THR A 136 -25.82 0.19 9.87
C THR A 136 -26.70 0.71 11.01
N GLY A 137 -26.14 1.48 11.96
CA GLY A 137 -26.87 1.98 13.14
C GLY A 137 -27.33 0.89 14.12
N GLN A 138 -27.00 -0.37 13.85
CA GLN A 138 -27.39 -1.54 14.63
C GLN A 138 -26.17 -2.12 15.36
N LYS A 139 -26.43 -2.86 16.45
CA LYS A 139 -25.39 -3.60 17.16
C LYS A 139 -24.74 -4.63 16.24
N ILE A 140 -23.45 -4.47 15.99
CA ILE A 140 -22.65 -5.40 15.18
C ILE A 140 -22.50 -6.72 15.95
N LYS A 141 -22.96 -7.82 15.33
CA LYS A 141 -22.83 -9.18 15.86
C LYS A 141 -21.88 -9.97 14.97
N TYR A 142 -20.78 -10.47 15.55
CA TYR A 142 -19.81 -11.34 14.86
C TYR A 142 -19.53 -12.57 15.70
N THR A 143 -19.15 -13.67 15.04
CA THR A 143 -18.72 -14.90 15.71
C THR A 143 -17.22 -14.86 15.90
N THR A 144 -16.73 -15.20 17.10
CA THR A 144 -15.30 -15.20 17.40
C THR A 144 -14.76 -16.63 17.40
N LYS A 145 -13.76 -16.89 16.57
CA LYS A 145 -12.97 -18.12 16.58
C LYS A 145 -11.58 -17.83 17.10
N THR A 146 -11.13 -18.62 18.06
CA THR A 146 -9.74 -18.60 18.49
C THR A 146 -9.00 -19.63 17.65
N GLN A 147 -8.05 -19.16 16.84
CA GLN A 147 -7.18 -20.01 16.04
C GLN A 147 -5.73 -19.70 16.44
N ALA A 148 -4.92 -20.75 16.55
CA ALA A 148 -3.52 -20.66 16.90
C ALA A 148 -2.70 -21.42 15.85
N THR A 149 -2.87 -21.06 14.59
CA THR A 149 -1.97 -21.57 13.55
C THR A 149 -0.58 -20.95 13.71
N LEU A 150 0.45 -21.59 13.15
CA LEU A 150 1.81 -21.02 13.12
C LEU A 150 1.84 -19.61 12.52
N LEU A 151 0.96 -19.34 11.54
CA LEU A 151 0.81 -18.02 10.93
C LEU A 151 0.20 -17.01 11.90
N ASP A 152 -0.82 -17.41 12.67
CA ASP A 152 -1.47 -16.55 13.67
C ASP A 152 -0.49 -16.12 14.76
N GLU A 153 0.35 -17.06 15.22
CA GLU A 153 1.40 -16.75 16.19
C GLU A 153 2.46 -15.80 15.63
N LEU A 154 2.85 -16.00 14.37
CA LEU A 154 3.79 -15.11 13.69
C LEU A 154 3.20 -13.71 13.56
N ILE A 155 1.94 -13.58 13.13
CA ILE A 155 1.22 -12.31 13.05
C ILE A 155 1.16 -11.65 14.42
N ARG A 156 0.77 -12.38 15.46
CA ARG A 156 0.69 -11.87 16.85
C ARG A 156 2.03 -11.34 17.33
N LYS A 157 3.12 -12.12 17.17
CA LYS A 157 4.48 -11.73 17.58
C LYS A 157 4.97 -10.50 16.81
N LYS A 158 4.81 -10.47 15.47
CA LYS A 158 5.24 -9.34 14.63
C LYS A 158 4.43 -8.09 14.91
N ALA A 159 3.10 -8.20 15.02
CA ALA A 159 2.25 -7.08 15.36
C ALA A 159 2.53 -6.54 16.77
N GLY A 160 2.80 -7.43 17.72
CA GLY A 160 3.20 -7.06 19.08
C GLY A 160 4.52 -6.29 19.10
N TYR A 161 5.52 -6.75 18.34
CA TYR A 161 6.78 -6.04 18.16
C TYR A 161 6.59 -4.65 17.53
N ILE A 162 5.90 -4.57 16.39
CA ILE A 162 5.69 -3.30 15.65
C ILE A 162 4.92 -2.28 16.50
N LEU A 163 3.88 -2.73 17.21
CA LEU A 163 3.03 -1.85 18.01
C LEU A 163 3.58 -1.67 19.44
N ASN A 164 4.68 -2.34 19.78
CA ASN A 164 5.23 -2.46 21.12
C ASN A 164 4.13 -2.75 22.15
N LYS A 165 3.43 -3.88 21.95
CA LYS A 165 2.38 -4.44 22.82
C LYS A 165 2.54 -5.96 22.93
N ASN A 166 2.29 -6.50 24.12
CA ASN A 166 2.26 -7.94 24.33
C ASN A 166 0.82 -8.44 24.15
N TYR A 167 0.52 -8.95 22.95
CA TYR A 167 -0.76 -9.60 22.67
C TYR A 167 -0.75 -11.04 23.18
N GLU A 168 -1.79 -11.45 23.91
CA GLU A 168 -1.94 -12.82 24.44
C GLU A 168 -2.43 -13.77 23.35
N SER A 169 -3.46 -13.36 22.61
CA SER A 169 -4.12 -14.18 21.58
C SER A 169 -4.50 -13.35 20.36
N LEU A 170 -4.52 -14.01 19.21
CA LEU A 170 -5.16 -13.53 17.99
C LEU A 170 -6.55 -14.19 17.88
N HIS A 171 -7.54 -13.41 17.50
CA HIS A 171 -8.91 -13.86 17.30
C HIS A 171 -9.32 -13.60 15.85
N VAL A 172 -10.14 -14.49 15.30
CA VAL A 172 -10.73 -14.33 13.98
C VAL A 172 -12.23 -14.12 14.18
N HIS A 173 -12.71 -12.93 13.83
CA HIS A 173 -14.12 -12.57 13.89
C HIS A 173 -14.74 -12.71 12.50
N GLU A 174 -15.83 -13.47 12.40
CA GLU A 174 -16.62 -13.63 11.17
C GLU A 174 -17.85 -12.72 11.24
N TYR A 175 -17.96 -11.79 10.31
CA TYR A 175 -19.05 -10.81 10.19
C TYR A 175 -19.60 -10.81 8.76
N GLY A 176 -20.71 -11.52 8.55
CA GLY A 176 -21.22 -11.79 7.20
C GLY A 176 -20.14 -12.47 6.35
N ASN A 177 -19.79 -11.86 5.21
CA ASN A 177 -18.73 -12.36 4.32
C ASN A 177 -17.34 -11.77 4.65
N LYS A 178 -17.19 -11.05 5.76
CA LYS A 178 -15.94 -10.38 6.15
C LYS A 178 -15.27 -11.10 7.31
N THR A 179 -13.95 -11.22 7.22
CA THR A 179 -13.10 -11.73 8.30
C THR A 179 -12.34 -10.57 8.93
N ILE A 180 -12.39 -10.44 10.25
CA ILE A 180 -11.74 -9.38 11.01
C ILE A 180 -10.81 -10.01 12.04
N LEU A 181 -9.52 -9.67 11.99
CA LEU A 181 -8.55 -10.14 12.98
C LEU A 181 -8.63 -9.25 14.22
N GLY A 182 -8.99 -9.81 15.37
CA GLY A 182 -8.95 -9.16 16.69
C GLY A 182 -7.75 -9.63 17.52
N VAL A 183 -7.42 -8.92 18.59
CA VAL A 183 -6.34 -9.29 19.51
C VAL A 183 -6.71 -9.01 20.96
N LYS A 184 -6.21 -9.84 21.88
CA LYS A 184 -6.33 -9.62 23.32
C LYS A 184 -4.99 -9.18 23.90
N SER A 185 -5.01 -8.22 24.83
CA SER A 185 -3.83 -7.78 25.58
C SER A 185 -4.27 -7.43 27.01
N GLY A 186 -3.92 -8.27 27.98
CA GLY A 186 -4.36 -8.13 29.36
C GLY A 186 -5.89 -8.15 29.49
N ALA A 187 -6.42 -7.13 30.17
CA ALA A 187 -7.86 -6.92 30.33
C ALA A 187 -8.55 -6.34 29.08
N SER A 188 -7.78 -5.88 28.08
CA SER A 188 -8.34 -5.25 26.87
C SER A 188 -8.47 -6.25 25.73
N GLN A 189 -9.65 -6.26 25.08
CA GLN A 189 -9.89 -7.01 23.85
C GLN A 189 -10.20 -6.03 22.71
N TYR A 190 -9.39 -6.08 21.66
CA TYR A 190 -9.56 -5.27 20.47
C TYR A 190 -10.25 -6.09 19.39
N SER A 191 -11.38 -5.59 18.90
CA SER A 191 -12.18 -6.23 17.87
C SER A 191 -11.55 -6.16 16.47
N ALA A 192 -10.50 -5.35 16.29
CA ALA A 192 -9.69 -5.30 15.08
C ALA A 192 -8.24 -4.92 15.39
N LEU A 193 -7.27 -5.71 14.91
CA LEU A 193 -5.83 -5.46 14.99
C LEU A 193 -5.46 -4.15 14.29
N ARG A 194 -6.14 -3.82 13.19
CA ARG A 194 -5.98 -2.53 12.50
C ARG A 194 -6.34 -1.33 13.39
N GLY A 195 -7.26 -1.51 14.34
CA GLY A 195 -7.68 -0.48 15.29
C GLY A 195 -6.66 -0.21 16.39
N CYS A 196 -5.79 -1.19 16.70
CA CYS A 196 -4.73 -0.99 17.67
C CYS A 196 -3.73 0.11 17.26
N LEU A 197 -3.58 0.36 15.94
CA LEU A 197 -2.78 1.46 15.39
C LEU A 197 -3.31 2.84 15.81
N LYS A 198 -4.60 2.98 16.10
CA LYS A 198 -5.20 4.27 16.53
C LYS A 198 -4.86 4.64 17.97
N SER A 199 -4.57 3.64 18.83
CA SER A 199 -4.33 3.87 20.27
C SER A 199 -2.97 4.51 20.58
N LYS A 200 -2.05 4.53 19.62
CA LYS A 200 -0.88 5.40 19.67
C LYS A 200 -1.19 6.59 18.79
N LYS A 201 -1.21 7.80 19.37
CA LYS A 201 -0.80 8.98 18.61
C LYS A 201 0.48 8.57 17.90
N ALA A 202 0.45 8.48 16.58
CA ALA A 202 1.66 8.26 15.81
C ALA A 202 2.53 9.50 16.04
N HIS A 203 3.36 9.44 17.08
CA HIS A 203 4.51 10.31 17.23
C HIS A 203 5.47 9.88 16.12
N VAL A 204 5.26 10.46 14.94
CA VAL A 204 6.33 10.57 13.95
C VAL A 204 7.25 11.65 14.50
N THR A 205 8.21 11.24 15.31
CA THR A 205 9.29 12.11 15.79
C THR A 205 10.17 12.44 14.58
N VAL A 206 9.96 13.61 13.99
CA VAL A 206 10.96 14.26 13.15
C VAL A 206 11.96 14.89 14.12
N SER A 207 13.08 14.21 14.33
CA SER A 207 14.23 14.76 15.05
C SER A 207 15.10 15.48 14.02
N CYS A 208 15.03 16.80 13.99
CA CYS A 208 16.11 17.62 13.44
C CYS A 208 17.29 17.61 14.41
N GLN A 209 18.47 17.29 13.90
CA GLN A 209 19.69 18.01 14.20
C GLN A 209 20.36 18.33 12.88
#